data_AF-A0A1F8RYI7-F1
#
_entry.id   AF-A0A1F8RYI7-F1
#
_cell.length_a   1.000
_cell.length_b   1.000
_cell.length_c   1.000
_cell.angle_alpha   90.00
_cell.angle_beta   90.00
_cell.angle_gamma   90.00
#
_symmetry.space_group_name_H-M   'P 1'
#
loop_
_entity.id
_entity.type
_entity.pdbx_description
1 polymer ?
#
loop_
_entity_poly.entity_id
_entity_poly.type
_entity_poly.pdbx_seq_one_letter_code
_entity_poly.pdbx_strand_id
1 'polypeptide(L)'
;MTRRVRQLHADERGAALVESLVASALLGIALIGLVGSLSTFAIAGRQAEDRGLAQTLIRAQAARVKAAPYQASGDYSAYDEPLPTRFSRTLVVTWWDGVSAWSPTPNGNGLQKLDLTIAVDGSPAATLQTAKALR
;
A
#
# COMPACT_ATOMS: atom_id res chain seq x y z
N MET A 1 -4.40 19.71 -72.05
CA MET A 1 -5.01 19.87 -70.70
C MET A 1 -4.89 18.64 -69.80
N THR A 2 -4.48 17.46 -70.29
CA THR A 2 -4.45 16.20 -69.53
C THR A 2 -3.31 16.01 -68.53
N ARG A 3 -2.25 16.84 -68.58
CA ARG A 3 -1.06 16.69 -67.71
C ARG A 3 -1.25 17.24 -66.29
N ARG A 4 -2.07 18.29 -66.10
CA ARG A 4 -2.35 18.90 -64.78
C ARG A 4 -3.26 18.05 -63.89
N VAL A 5 -4.27 17.39 -64.48
CA VAL A 5 -5.21 16.53 -63.73
C VAL A 5 -4.50 15.31 -63.14
N ARG A 6 -3.48 14.79 -63.84
CA ARG A 6 -2.66 13.65 -63.39
C ARG A 6 -1.69 14.00 -62.25
N GLN A 7 -1.25 15.25 -62.15
CA GLN A 7 -0.42 15.74 -61.03
C GLN A 7 -1.27 15.94 -59.76
N LEU A 8 -2.46 16.52 -59.90
CA LEU A 8 -3.40 16.69 -58.77
C LEU A 8 -3.82 15.35 -58.14
N HIS A 9 -4.12 14.33 -58.95
CA HIS A 9 -4.45 12.98 -58.45
C HIS A 9 -3.26 12.26 -57.79
N ALA A 10 -2.03 12.61 -58.14
CA ALA A 10 -0.84 12.04 -57.50
C ALA A 10 -0.56 12.69 -56.14
N ASP A 11 -0.79 14.00 -56.02
CA ASP A 11 -0.70 14.74 -54.75
C ASP A 11 -1.76 14.29 -53.74
N GLU A 12 -3.00 14.03 -54.17
CA GLU A 12 -4.07 13.52 -53.30
C GLU A 12 -3.74 12.13 -52.73
N ARG A 13 -3.10 11.26 -53.53
CA ARG A 13 -2.63 9.93 -53.06
C ARG A 13 -1.46 10.05 -52.09
N GLY A 14 -0.56 10.99 -52.30
CA GLY A 14 0.55 11.28 -51.37
C GLY A 14 0.05 11.81 -50.03
N ALA A 15 -0.91 12.74 -50.06
CA ALA A 15 -1.54 13.28 -48.87
C ALA A 15 -2.28 12.21 -48.06
N ALA A 16 -3.04 11.32 -48.71
CA ALA A 16 -3.77 10.23 -48.04
C ALA A 16 -2.84 9.20 -47.36
N LEU A 17 -1.67 8.92 -47.94
CA LEU A 17 -0.67 8.04 -47.33
C LEU A 17 -0.04 8.68 -46.09
N VAL A 18 0.27 9.97 -46.13
CA VAL A 18 0.81 10.70 -44.97
C VAL A 18 -0.25 10.83 -43.87
N GLU A 19 -1.49 11.12 -44.23
CA GLU A 19 -2.59 11.24 -43.27
C GLU A 19 -2.84 9.93 -42.52
N SER A 20 -2.90 8.80 -43.24
CA SER A 20 -3.05 7.48 -42.61
C SER A 20 -1.84 7.11 -41.73
N LEU A 21 -0.62 7.46 -42.15
CA LEU A 21 0.59 7.27 -41.34
C LEU A 21 0.50 8.08 -40.04
N VAL A 22 0.17 9.37 -40.12
CA VAL A 22 0.05 10.24 -38.94
C VAL A 22 -1.09 9.77 -38.03
N ALA A 23 -2.26 9.42 -38.58
CA ALA A 23 -3.37 8.89 -37.80
C ALA A 23 -2.99 7.60 -37.06
N SER A 24 -2.31 6.68 -37.73
CA SER A 24 -1.82 5.43 -37.11
C SER A 24 -0.76 5.70 -36.04
N ALA A 25 0.14 6.66 -36.24
CA ALA A 25 1.14 7.05 -35.26
C ALA A 25 0.50 7.66 -34.01
N LEU A 26 -0.47 8.57 -34.17
CA LEU A 26 -1.21 9.15 -33.06
C LEU A 26 -2.01 8.10 -32.29
N LEU A 27 -2.66 7.17 -32.99
CA LEU A 27 -3.39 6.06 -32.37
C LEU A 27 -2.43 5.15 -31.58
N GLY A 28 -1.25 4.86 -32.12
CA GLY A 28 -0.22 4.07 -31.43
C GLY A 28 0.25 4.74 -30.14
N ILE A 29 0.53 6.05 -30.18
CA ILE A 29 0.93 6.82 -29.00
C ILE A 29 -0.19 6.81 -27.95
N ALA A 30 -1.44 7.04 -28.36
CA ALA A 30 -2.60 7.01 -27.47
C ALA A 30 -2.76 5.63 -26.80
N LEU A 31 -2.61 4.55 -27.57
CA LEU A 31 -2.72 3.19 -27.05
C LEU A 31 -1.67 2.88 -25.98
N ILE A 32 -0.41 3.29 -26.21
CA ILE A 32 0.67 3.10 -25.22
C ILE A 32 0.33 3.84 -23.92
N GLY A 33 -0.16 5.07 -24.02
CA GLY A 33 -0.61 5.84 -22.85
C GLY A 33 -1.72 5.14 -22.07
N LEU A 34 -2.70 4.59 -22.77
CA LEU A 34 -3.81 3.84 -22.14
C LEU A 34 -3.35 2.56 -21.45
N VAL A 35 -2.47 1.77 -22.08
CA VAL A 35 -1.96 0.54 -21.48
C VAL A 35 -1.09 0.83 -20.24
N GLY A 36 -0.29 1.90 -20.30
CA GLY A 36 0.49 2.36 -19.15
C GLY A 36 -0.38 2.76 -17.96
N SER A 37 -1.48 3.49 -18.21
CA SER A 37 -2.39 3.91 -17.15
C SER A 37 -3.12 2.72 -16.51
N LEU A 38 -3.59 1.75 -17.31
CA LEU A 38 -4.24 0.54 -16.81
C LEU A 38 -3.32 -0.28 -15.90
N SER A 39 -2.04 -0.41 -16.28
CA SER A 39 -1.04 -1.13 -15.46
C SER A 39 -0.83 -0.44 -14.12
N THR A 40 -0.77 0.90 -14.13
CA THR A 40 -0.64 1.71 -12.91
C THR A 40 -1.86 1.55 -12.01
N PHE A 41 -3.08 1.59 -12.57
CA PHE A 41 -4.31 1.38 -11.82
C PHE A 41 -4.39 -0.01 -11.20
N ALA A 42 -3.97 -1.05 -11.91
CA ALA A 42 -3.95 -2.41 -11.37
C ALA A 42 -3.01 -2.56 -10.18
N ILE A 43 -1.82 -1.95 -10.24
CA ILE A 43 -0.84 -1.97 -9.13
C ILE A 43 -1.38 -1.17 -7.94
N ALA A 44 -1.92 0.03 -8.19
CA ALA A 44 -2.49 0.88 -7.16
C ALA A 44 -3.69 0.19 -6.46
N GLY A 45 -4.52 -0.53 -7.21
CA GLY A 45 -5.64 -1.30 -6.68
C GLY A 45 -5.17 -2.37 -5.68
N ARG A 46 -4.19 -3.19 -6.05
CA ARG A 46 -3.63 -4.20 -5.15
C ARG A 46 -3.02 -3.60 -3.88
N GLN A 47 -2.31 -2.48 -4.01
CA GLN A 47 -1.77 -1.78 -2.83
C GLN A 47 -2.87 -1.24 -1.91
N ALA A 48 -3.98 -0.77 -2.47
CA ALA A 48 -5.12 -0.29 -1.69
C ALA A 48 -5.82 -1.45 -0.95
N GLU A 49 -5.99 -2.59 -1.62
CA GLU A 49 -6.53 -3.81 -1.01
C GLU A 49 -5.63 -4.31 0.13
N ASP A 50 -4.32 -4.44 -0.11
CA ASP A 50 -3.34 -4.87 0.89
C ASP A 50 -3.36 -3.95 2.13
N ARG A 51 -3.44 -2.62 1.92
CA ARG A 51 -3.59 -1.65 3.02
C ARG A 51 -4.92 -1.80 3.75
N GLY A 52 -6.03 -2.01 3.04
CA GLY A 52 -7.34 -2.24 3.64
C GLY A 52 -7.38 -3.48 4.53
N LEU A 53 -6.76 -4.56 4.06
CA LEU A 53 -6.60 -5.79 4.85
C LEU A 53 -5.68 -5.56 6.05
N ALA A 54 -4.52 -4.92 5.87
CA ALA A 54 -3.61 -4.59 6.97
C ALA A 54 -4.28 -3.77 8.07
N GLN A 55 -5.13 -2.80 7.70
CA GLN A 55 -5.92 -1.98 8.64
C GLN A 55 -6.95 -2.81 9.41
N THR A 56 -7.58 -3.78 8.76
CA THR A 56 -8.51 -4.69 9.45
C THR A 56 -7.77 -5.59 10.42
N LEU A 57 -6.66 -6.19 9.97
CA LEU A 57 -5.83 -7.10 10.77
C LEU A 57 -5.24 -6.40 12.00
N ILE A 58 -4.70 -5.19 11.85
CA ILE A 58 -4.10 -4.46 12.98
C ILE A 58 -5.15 -4.08 14.04
N ARG A 59 -6.36 -3.71 13.61
CA ARG A 59 -7.46 -3.37 14.54
C ARG A 59 -7.94 -4.61 15.28
N ALA A 60 -8.06 -5.74 14.60
CA ALA A 60 -8.40 -7.02 15.22
C ALA A 60 -7.34 -7.42 16.26
N GLN A 61 -6.06 -7.37 15.88
CA GLN A 61 -4.97 -7.65 16.81
C GLN A 61 -4.97 -6.71 18.02
N ALA A 62 -5.14 -5.40 17.78
CA ALA A 62 -5.17 -4.42 18.87
C ALA A 62 -6.32 -4.67 19.84
N ALA A 63 -7.49 -5.09 19.33
CA ALA A 63 -8.62 -5.47 20.17
C ALA A 63 -8.29 -6.70 21.05
N ARG A 64 -7.61 -7.72 20.49
CA ARG A 64 -7.15 -8.90 21.25
C ARG A 64 -6.16 -8.53 22.34
N VAL A 65 -5.12 -7.77 21.99
CA VAL A 65 -4.09 -7.32 22.94
C VAL A 65 -4.70 -6.44 24.03
N LYS A 66 -5.69 -5.61 23.70
CA LYS A 66 -6.43 -4.80 24.67
C LYS A 66 -7.26 -5.67 25.62
N ALA A 67 -7.89 -6.73 25.13
CA ALA A 67 -8.70 -7.64 25.93
C ALA A 67 -7.88 -8.63 26.77
N ALA A 68 -6.63 -8.89 26.39
CA ALA A 68 -5.72 -9.73 27.17
C ALA A 68 -5.49 -9.17 28.59
N PRO A 69 -5.05 -9.97 29.56
CA PRO A 69 -4.45 -9.48 30.80
C PRO A 69 -3.22 -8.61 30.55
N TYR A 70 -2.84 -7.78 31.51
CA TYR A 70 -1.58 -7.05 31.46
C TYR A 70 -0.40 -8.05 31.54
N GLN A 71 0.57 -7.94 30.63
CA GLN A 71 1.76 -8.79 30.60
C GLN A 71 2.98 -7.97 31.00
N ALA A 72 3.52 -8.18 32.21
CA ALA A 72 4.64 -7.39 32.72
C ALA A 72 5.90 -7.52 31.86
N SER A 73 6.13 -8.69 31.26
CA SER A 73 7.20 -8.96 30.29
C SER A 73 7.03 -8.21 28.97
N GLY A 74 5.82 -7.73 28.67
CA GLY A 74 5.47 -7.14 27.37
C GLY A 74 5.25 -8.18 26.28
N ASP A 75 5.31 -9.47 26.60
CA ASP A 75 5.05 -10.54 25.65
C ASP A 75 3.54 -10.79 25.53
N TYR A 76 2.98 -10.48 24.37
CA TYR A 76 1.57 -10.72 24.03
C TYR A 76 1.42 -11.77 22.92
N SER A 77 2.47 -12.54 22.60
CA SER A 77 2.46 -13.53 21.51
C SER A 77 1.40 -14.63 21.69
N ALA A 78 0.95 -14.91 22.91
CA ALA A 78 -0.16 -15.83 23.16
C ALA A 78 -1.53 -15.33 22.64
N TYR A 79 -1.65 -14.03 22.32
CA TYR A 79 -2.88 -13.38 21.85
C TYR A 79 -2.82 -12.99 20.38
N ASP A 80 -1.86 -13.56 19.66
CA ASP A 80 -1.60 -13.32 18.27
C ASP A 80 -2.62 -14.04 17.38
N GLU A 81 -3.34 -13.26 16.57
CA GLU A 81 -4.23 -13.81 15.53
C GLU A 81 -3.38 -14.34 14.36
N PRO A 82 -3.77 -15.47 13.72
CA PRO A 82 -3.12 -15.93 12.51
C PRO A 82 -3.21 -14.88 11.40
N LEU A 83 -2.12 -14.73 10.65
CA LEU A 83 -2.03 -13.78 9.55
C LEU A 83 -2.05 -14.54 8.21
N PRO A 84 -2.66 -13.96 7.16
CA PRO A 84 -2.52 -14.48 5.81
C PRO A 84 -1.06 -14.48 5.36
N THR A 85 -0.74 -15.34 4.38
CA THR A 85 0.57 -15.35 3.72
C THR A 85 0.94 -13.94 3.24
N ARG A 86 2.23 -13.59 3.31
CA ARG A 86 2.82 -12.26 3.00
C ARG A 86 2.63 -11.19 4.07
N PHE A 87 1.71 -11.37 5.01
CA PHE A 87 1.54 -10.45 6.12
C PHE A 87 2.42 -10.85 7.31
N SER A 88 3.02 -9.88 7.96
CA SER A 88 3.76 -10.07 9.21
C SER A 88 3.35 -9.04 10.25
N ARG A 89 3.51 -9.39 11.52
CA ARG A 89 3.22 -8.54 12.67
C ARG A 89 4.49 -8.29 13.47
N THR A 90 4.62 -7.06 13.93
CA THR A 90 5.61 -6.66 14.91
C THR A 90 4.88 -5.90 16.03
N LEU A 91 5.15 -6.28 17.28
CA LEU A 91 4.70 -5.57 18.46
C LEU A 91 5.93 -5.09 19.22
N VAL A 92 6.02 -3.78 19.44
CA VAL A 92 7.03 -3.18 20.30
C VAL A 92 6.34 -2.67 21.56
N VAL A 93 6.83 -3.09 22.71
CA VAL A 93 6.33 -2.64 24.01
C VAL A 93 7.39 -1.77 24.68
N THR A 94 6.95 -0.64 25.21
CA THR A 94 7.76 0.24 26.07
C THR A 94 6.98 0.57 27.33
N TRP A 95 7.67 0.82 28.43
CA TRP A 95 7.09 1.04 29.76
C TRP A 95 7.28 2.48 30.20
N TRP A 96 6.27 3.05 30.83
CA TRP A 96 6.39 4.41 31.39
C TRP A 96 7.35 4.41 32.56
N ASP A 97 8.31 5.33 32.60
CA ASP A 97 9.29 5.43 33.69
C ASP A 97 8.73 6.02 34.99
N GLY A 98 7.49 6.53 34.97
CA GLY A 98 6.85 7.16 36.12
C GLY A 98 7.11 8.66 36.23
N VAL A 99 7.97 9.22 35.37
CA VAL A 99 8.48 10.59 35.46
C VAL A 99 8.25 11.38 34.17
N SER A 100 8.90 11.00 33.07
CA SER A 100 8.88 11.79 31.83
C SER A 100 9.15 11.01 30.54
N ALA A 101 9.53 9.73 30.59
CA ALA A 101 9.95 8.97 29.41
C ALA A 101 9.40 7.54 29.33
N TRP A 102 9.47 6.99 28.11
CA TRP A 102 9.21 5.58 27.83
C TRP A 102 10.52 4.81 27.78
N SER A 103 10.61 3.73 28.53
CA SER A 103 11.76 2.83 28.60
C SER A 103 11.50 1.54 27.80
N PRO A 104 12.50 0.97 27.10
CA PRO A 104 12.38 -0.35 26.48
C PRO A 104 12.49 -1.51 27.47
N THR A 105 12.77 -1.23 28.74
CA THR A 105 12.96 -2.26 29.77
C THR A 105 11.75 -2.27 30.72
N PRO A 106 11.20 -3.45 31.07
CA PRO A 106 10.18 -3.57 32.09
C PRO A 106 10.62 -2.95 33.42
N ASN A 107 9.78 -2.08 33.98
CA ASN A 107 10.10 -1.32 35.20
C ASN A 107 9.04 -1.41 36.31
N GLY A 108 7.97 -2.19 36.10
CA GLY A 108 6.93 -2.42 37.10
C GLY A 108 5.98 -1.25 37.36
N ASN A 109 6.12 -0.11 36.67
CA ASN A 109 5.26 1.08 36.86
C ASN A 109 3.83 0.91 36.33
N GLY A 110 3.49 -0.26 35.83
CA GLY A 110 2.13 -0.63 35.44
C GLY A 110 1.62 -0.03 34.14
N LEU A 111 2.28 0.95 33.52
CA LEU A 111 1.84 1.52 32.24
C LEU A 111 2.76 1.12 31.08
N GLN A 112 2.15 0.61 30.00
CA GLN A 112 2.81 0.20 28.77
C GLN A 112 2.27 0.98 27.58
N LYS A 113 3.15 1.30 26.63
CA LYS A 113 2.83 1.76 25.28
C LYS A 113 3.17 0.63 24.32
N LEU A 114 2.21 0.29 23.48
CA LEU A 114 2.25 -0.82 22.55
C LEU A 114 2.16 -0.25 21.14
N ASP A 115 3.23 -0.40 20.38
CA ASP A 115 3.32 -0.01 18.98
C ASP A 115 3.18 -1.27 18.12
N LEU A 116 2.00 -1.48 17.54
CA LEU A 116 1.71 -2.59 16.65
C LEU A 116 1.96 -2.17 15.22
N THR A 117 2.58 -3.03 14.42
CA THR A 117 2.77 -2.84 13.00
C THR A 117 2.41 -4.11 12.23
N ILE A 118 1.63 -3.95 11.17
CA ILE A 118 1.40 -4.99 10.16
C ILE A 118 2.15 -4.59 8.90
N ALA A 119 2.98 -5.50 8.40
CA ALA A 119 3.73 -5.34 7.16
C ALA A 119 3.25 -6.33 6.09
N VAL A 120 3.41 -5.95 4.83
CA VAL A 120 3.15 -6.79 3.65
C VAL A 120 4.47 -6.91 2.89
N ASP A 121 4.93 -8.14 2.67
CA ASP A 121 6.24 -8.44 2.05
C ASP A 121 7.40 -7.66 2.70
N GLY A 122 7.35 -7.51 4.03
CA GLY A 122 8.37 -6.80 4.80
C GLY A 122 8.25 -5.27 4.82
N SER A 123 7.32 -4.68 4.07
CA SER A 123 7.06 -3.22 4.10
C SER A 123 5.90 -2.88 5.02
N PRO A 124 6.04 -1.90 5.94
CA PRO A 124 4.97 -1.53 6.86
C PRO A 124 3.75 -0.99 6.10
N ALA A 125 2.58 -1.59 6.33
CA ALA A 125 1.33 -1.23 5.68
C ALA A 125 0.34 -0.55 6.64
N ALA A 126 0.38 -0.89 7.93
CA ALA A 126 -0.41 -0.24 8.96
C ALA A 126 0.34 -0.25 10.30
N THR A 127 0.23 0.84 11.05
CA THR A 127 0.78 0.98 12.41
C THR A 127 -0.30 1.55 13.33
N LEU A 128 -0.39 1.02 14.55
CA LEU A 128 -1.32 1.48 15.56
C LEU A 128 -0.63 1.49 16.92
N GLN A 129 -0.72 2.62 17.59
CA GLN A 129 -0.23 2.78 18.95
C GLN A 129 -1.40 2.70 19.93
N THR A 130 -1.19 1.98 21.02
CA THR A 130 -2.14 1.94 22.15
C THR A 130 -1.41 1.93 23.49
N ALA A 131 -2.12 2.20 24.57
CA ALA A 131 -1.57 2.17 25.92
C ALA A 131 -2.37 1.21 26.78
N LYS A 132 -1.69 0.53 27.70
CA LYS A 132 -2.28 -0.44 28.62
C LYS A 132 -1.74 -0.26 30.02
N ALA A 133 -2.66 -0.20 30.99
CA ALA A 133 -2.34 -0.10 32.40
C ALA A 133 -2.58 -1.43 33.11
N LEU A 134 -1.75 -1.72 34.11
CA LEU A 134 -1.96 -2.75 35.14
C LEU A 134 -3.18 -2.30 35.96
N ARG A 135 -4.23 -3.11 35.93
CA ARG A 135 -5.52 -2.82 36.57
C ARG A 135 -5.85 -3.90 37.58
#